data_AF-A0A1G6EQI5-F1
#
_entry.id   AF-A0A1G6EQI5-F1
#
_cell.length_a   1.000
_cell.length_b   1.000
_cell.length_c   1.000
_cell.angle_alpha   90.00
_cell.angle_beta   90.00
_cell.angle_gamma   90.00
#
_symmetry.space_group_name_H-M   'P 1'
#
loop_
_entity.id
_entity.type
_entity.pdbx_description
1 polymer ?
#
loop_
_entity_poly.entity_id
_entity_poly.type
_entity_poly.pdbx_seq_one_letter_code
_entity_poly.pdbx_strand_id
1 'polypeptide(L)'
;MSMSSPSLLRTGSLLALPALSCLLLAAHFLRSGSLDLVMVWLFLPGLMLWRGAWIKPVLQFALTIGMVIWIQTMMDLVQFRQVFGQPWLRMALILSGVALAAGGSVLLFETRTLRAWFSRNPEEKLIQAVVFLLTILTLGVVQAKVSFPILLTDRFFPGYGSVQIVLMALYAVWISGKLQDPKHAPLIRVRMWLFFSVVFFVQLGLGLAGWEQFLMTGALHLPVPAQILAGPIYRGEGFFMLVLFLSTVILVGPAWCSHLCYIGAWDRLASGVRKSPGKLPPWTPVARVTIFLLVMAAALGMHLLNVHWTWALTLAAVFGLLGVAIMALVSRRMGVMAHCTVFCPIGLAAVVLGKLSPWRLRIDSDCDACGRCARFCRHQALQPDDLRLRRPGLSCTLCGDCISRCRNNRLAYHFPWLSGTASWSLFITLITVLHTLFLATARI
;
A
#
# COMPACT_ATOMS: atom_id res chain seq x y z
N MET A 1 15.18 23.77 26.02
CA MET A 1 16.40 23.09 26.51
C MET A 1 17.27 22.74 25.32
N SER A 2 18.41 23.41 25.19
CA SER A 2 19.38 23.20 24.10
C SER A 2 19.95 21.78 24.20
N MET A 3 19.54 20.88 23.31
CA MET A 3 20.17 19.57 23.17
C MET A 3 21.46 19.78 22.39
N SER A 4 22.59 19.82 23.10
CA SER A 4 23.90 19.72 22.48
C SER A 4 23.95 18.47 21.60
N SER A 5 24.39 18.64 20.35
CA SER A 5 24.55 17.54 19.41
C SER A 5 25.45 16.46 20.04
N PRO A 6 25.01 15.20 20.11
CA PRO A 6 25.80 14.14 20.74
C PRO A 6 27.13 13.97 19.99
N SER A 7 28.23 13.75 20.74
CA SER A 7 29.54 13.50 20.12
C SER A 7 29.47 12.24 19.25
N LEU A 8 30.04 12.33 18.05
CA LEU A 8 30.04 11.22 17.08
C LEU A 8 30.69 9.96 17.66
N LEU A 9 31.78 10.11 18.41
CA LEU A 9 32.48 9.03 19.10
C LEU A 9 31.59 8.28 20.09
N ARG A 10 30.84 9.00 20.93
CA ARG A 10 29.92 8.40 21.93
C ARG A 10 28.71 7.73 21.27
N THR A 11 28.26 8.29 20.15
CA THR A 11 27.17 7.68 19.38
C THR A 11 27.63 6.39 18.72
N GLY A 12 28.82 6.40 18.09
CA GLY A 12 29.43 5.23 17.46
C GLY A 12 29.65 4.08 18.45
N SER A 13 30.16 4.36 19.65
CA SER A 13 30.36 3.32 20.67
C SER A 13 29.04 2.67 21.12
N LEU A 14 27.96 3.46 21.25
CA LEU A 14 26.63 2.93 21.59
C LEU A 14 25.98 2.15 20.43
N LEU A 15 26.32 2.44 19.18
CA LEU A 15 25.81 1.71 18.01
C LEU A 15 26.61 0.44 17.70
N ALA A 16 27.80 0.27 18.26
CA ALA A 16 28.66 -0.89 18.01
C ALA A 16 28.00 -2.22 18.40
N LEU A 17 27.39 -2.30 19.58
CA LEU A 17 26.73 -3.53 20.05
C LEU A 17 25.47 -3.89 19.23
N PRO A 18 24.56 -2.94 18.92
CA PRO A 18 23.47 -3.19 17.97
C PRO A 18 23.96 -3.65 16.59
N ALA A 19 24.98 -2.99 16.03
CA ALA A 19 25.52 -3.36 14.72
C ALA A 19 26.13 -4.76 14.73
N LEU A 20 26.92 -5.09 15.76
CA LEU A 20 27.48 -6.43 15.95
C LEU A 20 26.39 -7.49 16.08
N SER A 21 25.32 -7.19 16.83
CA SER A 21 24.18 -8.11 16.98
C SER A 21 23.54 -8.43 15.63
N CYS A 22 23.33 -7.42 14.77
CA CYS A 22 22.84 -7.63 13.41
C CYS A 22 23.81 -8.45 12.55
N LEU A 23 25.11 -8.18 12.63
CA LEU A 23 26.13 -8.92 11.88
C LEU A 23 26.21 -10.40 12.30
N LEU A 24 26.07 -10.70 13.59
CA LEU A 24 26.01 -12.08 14.08
C LEU A 24 24.77 -12.82 13.56
N LEU A 25 23.62 -12.16 13.49
CA LEU A 25 22.40 -12.71 12.88
C LEU A 25 22.58 -12.94 11.37
N ALA A 26 23.21 -12.00 10.66
CA ALA A 26 23.55 -12.21 9.26
C ALA A 26 24.46 -13.43 9.08
N ALA A 27 25.50 -13.59 9.90
CA ALA A 27 26.37 -14.77 9.87
C ALA A 27 25.63 -16.08 10.20
N HIS A 28 24.68 -16.04 11.14
CA HIS A 28 23.83 -17.19 11.45
C HIS A 28 23.00 -17.61 10.23
N PHE A 29 22.33 -16.67 9.57
CA PHE A 29 21.52 -16.97 8.39
C PHE A 29 22.34 -17.41 7.17
N LEU A 30 23.55 -16.86 7.04
CA LEU A 30 24.50 -17.28 6.02
C LEU A 30 24.87 -18.76 6.19
N ARG A 31 25.09 -19.19 7.44
CA ARG A 31 25.36 -20.60 7.76
C ARG A 31 24.16 -21.51 7.47
N SER A 32 22.93 -21.03 7.66
CA SER A 32 21.71 -21.80 7.34
C SER A 32 21.35 -21.80 5.85
N GLY A 33 22.06 -21.04 5.01
CA GLY A 33 21.80 -20.93 3.57
C GLY A 33 20.70 -19.92 3.18
N SER A 34 20.13 -19.18 4.13
CA SER A 34 19.04 -18.23 3.91
C SER A 34 19.57 -16.86 3.47
N LEU A 35 19.99 -16.74 2.21
CA LEU A 35 20.55 -15.50 1.65
C LEU A 35 19.61 -14.29 1.75
N ASP A 36 18.31 -14.53 1.65
CA ASP A 36 17.26 -13.53 1.80
C ASP A 36 17.35 -12.82 3.16
N LEU A 37 17.48 -13.58 4.25
CA LEU A 37 17.59 -13.07 5.61
C LEU A 37 18.96 -12.44 5.88
N VAL A 38 20.04 -12.98 5.29
CA VAL A 38 21.37 -12.34 5.35
C VAL A 38 21.30 -10.89 4.89
N MET A 39 20.68 -10.64 3.73
CA MET A 39 20.58 -9.29 3.17
C MET A 39 19.78 -8.34 4.07
N VAL A 40 18.70 -8.84 4.71
CA VAL A 40 17.91 -8.04 5.66
C VAL A 40 18.76 -7.62 6.86
N TRP A 41 19.49 -8.56 7.47
CA TRP A 41 20.29 -8.30 8.67
C TRP A 41 21.54 -7.45 8.38
N LEU A 42 22.13 -7.56 7.19
CA LEU A 42 23.21 -6.68 6.73
C LEU A 42 22.75 -5.25 6.45
N PHE A 43 21.48 -5.06 6.08
CA PHE A 43 20.93 -3.74 5.82
C PHE A 43 20.72 -2.90 7.10
N LEU A 44 20.36 -3.54 8.22
CA LEU A 44 20.01 -2.83 9.46
C LEU A 44 21.15 -1.96 10.04
N PRO A 45 22.43 -2.38 10.06
CA PRO A 45 23.54 -1.49 10.42
C PRO A 45 23.62 -0.23 9.56
N GLY A 46 23.34 -0.34 8.26
CA GLY A 46 23.29 0.80 7.35
C GLY A 46 22.20 1.81 7.73
N LEU A 47 21.03 1.33 8.19
CA LEU A 47 19.97 2.20 8.70
C LEU A 47 20.38 3.00 9.94
N MET A 48 21.28 2.48 10.79
CA MET A 48 21.70 3.17 12.01
C MET A 48 22.40 4.51 11.74
N LEU A 49 23.00 4.66 10.55
CA LEU A 49 23.62 5.90 10.10
C LEU A 49 22.58 6.98 9.75
N TRP A 50 21.34 6.58 9.45
CA TRP A 50 20.26 7.49 9.16
C TRP A 50 19.59 7.96 10.47
N ARG A 51 19.43 9.29 10.61
CA ARG A 51 18.94 9.97 11.83
C ARG A 51 17.41 10.06 11.97
N GLY A 52 16.65 9.25 11.24
CA GLY A 52 15.18 9.25 11.28
C GLY A 52 14.64 8.74 12.62
N ALA A 53 13.66 9.42 13.22
CA ALA A 53 13.08 9.02 14.50
C ALA A 53 12.38 7.65 14.47
N TRP A 54 11.88 7.25 13.29
CA TRP A 54 11.22 5.97 13.03
C TRP A 54 12.18 4.76 13.06
N ILE A 55 13.48 4.98 12.89
CA ILE A 55 14.48 3.89 12.81
C ILE A 55 14.64 3.21 14.16
N LYS A 56 14.58 3.99 15.25
CA LYS A 56 14.68 3.46 16.61
C LYS A 56 13.68 2.31 16.88
N PRO A 57 12.35 2.50 16.78
CA PRO A 57 11.39 1.42 17.04
C PRO A 57 11.53 0.24 16.07
N VAL A 58 11.96 0.49 14.83
CA VAL A 58 12.25 -0.58 13.85
C VAL A 58 13.43 -1.44 14.29
N LEU A 59 14.54 -0.83 14.69
CA LEU A 59 15.72 -1.56 15.18
C LEU A 59 15.44 -2.27 16.50
N GLN A 60 14.68 -1.66 17.41
CA GLN A 60 14.24 -2.30 18.65
C GLN A 60 13.40 -3.55 18.36
N PHE A 61 12.44 -3.46 17.43
CA PHE A 61 11.63 -4.61 17.01
C PHE A 61 12.50 -5.71 16.37
N ALA A 62 13.35 -5.34 15.40
CA ALA A 62 14.22 -6.30 14.72
C ALA A 62 15.16 -7.01 15.71
N LEU A 63 15.87 -6.28 16.57
CA LEU A 63 16.78 -6.87 17.56
C LEU A 63 16.04 -7.74 18.61
N THR A 64 14.79 -7.41 18.93
CA THR A 64 13.95 -8.28 19.78
C THR A 64 13.65 -9.60 19.07
N ILE A 65 13.30 -9.57 17.78
CA ILE A 65 13.17 -10.79 16.97
C ILE A 65 14.51 -11.55 16.92
N GLY A 66 15.62 -10.84 16.75
CA GLY A 66 16.96 -11.42 16.76
C GLY A 66 17.30 -12.15 18.05
N MET A 67 16.93 -11.58 19.20
CA MET A 67 17.05 -12.22 20.50
C MET A 67 16.22 -13.51 20.58
N VAL A 68 14.97 -13.48 20.11
CA VAL A 68 14.10 -14.68 20.06
C VAL A 68 14.69 -15.76 19.17
N ILE A 69 15.23 -15.40 17.98
CA ILE A 69 15.91 -16.33 17.08
C ILE A 69 17.09 -17.00 17.79
N TRP A 70 17.92 -16.24 18.50
CA TRP A 70 19.05 -16.81 19.23
C TRP A 70 18.63 -17.75 20.35
N ILE A 71 17.56 -17.43 21.08
CA ILE A 71 16.99 -18.31 22.11
C ILE A 71 16.49 -19.62 21.48
N GLN A 72 15.76 -19.53 20.35
CA GLN A 72 15.26 -20.71 19.65
C GLN A 72 16.42 -21.59 19.14
N THR A 73 17.37 -21.00 18.41
CA THR A 73 18.56 -21.70 17.92
C THR A 73 19.36 -22.35 19.04
N MET A 74 19.45 -21.70 20.20
CA MET A 74 20.08 -22.29 21.38
C MET A 74 19.34 -23.53 21.86
N MET A 75 18.02 -23.45 22.03
CA MET A 75 17.20 -24.58 22.49
C MET A 75 17.31 -25.76 21.52
N ASP A 76 17.20 -25.51 20.21
CA ASP A 76 17.28 -26.55 19.19
C ASP A 76 18.64 -27.27 19.21
N LEU A 77 19.73 -26.49 19.30
CA LEU A 77 21.08 -27.07 19.36
C LEU A 77 21.37 -27.80 20.68
N VAL A 78 20.84 -27.32 21.80
CA VAL A 78 20.97 -28.00 23.10
C VAL A 78 20.25 -29.34 23.06
N GLN A 79 19.00 -29.36 22.58
CA GLN A 79 18.21 -30.59 22.42
C GLN A 79 18.93 -31.58 21.51
N PHE A 80 19.40 -31.13 20.34
CA PHE A 80 20.18 -31.95 19.42
C PHE A 80 21.39 -32.57 20.13
N ARG A 81 22.21 -31.77 20.81
CA ARG A 81 23.42 -32.28 21.47
C ARG A 81 23.13 -33.23 22.63
N GLN A 82 22.05 -33.01 23.38
CA GLN A 82 21.62 -33.92 24.44
C GLN A 82 21.25 -35.30 23.89
N VAL A 83 20.52 -35.35 22.77
CA VAL A 83 20.15 -36.60 22.09
C VAL A 83 21.39 -37.39 21.65
N PHE A 84 22.43 -36.70 21.17
CA PHE A 84 23.69 -37.32 20.74
C PHE A 84 24.75 -37.45 21.85
N GLY A 85 24.42 -37.18 23.12
CA GLY A 85 25.35 -37.28 24.24
C GLY A 85 26.56 -36.33 24.17
N GLN A 86 26.46 -35.23 23.40
CA GLN A 86 27.55 -34.27 23.20
C GLN A 86 27.55 -33.15 24.25
N PRO A 87 28.71 -32.53 24.55
CA PRO A 87 28.78 -31.41 25.47
C PRO A 87 28.06 -30.17 24.91
N TRP A 88 27.07 -29.68 25.64
CA TRP A 88 26.19 -28.57 25.22
C TRP A 88 26.37 -27.28 26.04
N LEU A 89 26.84 -27.38 27.29
CA LEU A 89 26.86 -26.25 28.24
C LEU A 89 27.63 -25.02 27.72
N ARG A 90 28.84 -25.21 27.18
CA ARG A 90 29.65 -24.09 26.65
C ARG A 90 28.93 -23.35 25.53
N MET A 91 28.30 -24.08 24.62
CA MET A 91 27.55 -23.48 23.50
C MET A 91 26.30 -22.75 24.00
N ALA A 92 25.56 -23.34 24.95
CA ALA A 92 24.39 -22.71 25.54
C ALA A 92 24.72 -21.37 26.22
N LEU A 93 25.82 -21.31 26.98
CA LEU A 93 26.29 -20.07 27.61
C LEU A 93 26.68 -19.01 26.57
N ILE A 94 27.37 -19.41 25.49
CA ILE A 94 27.74 -18.48 24.40
C ILE A 94 26.47 -17.92 23.74
N LEU A 95 25.54 -18.77 23.32
CA LEU A 95 24.32 -18.33 22.64
C LEU A 95 23.41 -17.51 23.56
N SER A 96 23.35 -17.84 24.85
CA SER A 96 22.70 -17.01 25.87
C SER A 96 23.32 -15.62 25.93
N GLY A 97 24.65 -15.53 25.94
CA GLY A 97 25.37 -14.25 25.89
C GLY A 97 25.07 -13.45 24.63
N VAL A 98 25.00 -14.10 23.46
CA VAL A 98 24.62 -13.46 22.20
C VAL A 98 23.16 -12.97 22.22
N ALA A 99 22.24 -13.77 22.76
CA ALA A 99 20.84 -13.36 22.93
C ALA A 99 20.72 -12.16 23.88
N LEU A 100 21.42 -12.18 25.02
CA LEU A 100 21.48 -11.07 25.96
C LEU A 100 22.10 -9.81 25.34
N ALA A 101 23.11 -9.94 24.48
CA ALA A 101 23.68 -8.81 23.74
C ALA A 101 22.66 -8.18 22.77
N ALA A 102 21.88 -9.00 22.07
CA ALA A 102 20.78 -8.53 21.22
C ALA A 102 19.69 -7.81 22.05
N GLY A 103 19.28 -8.38 23.18
CA GLY A 103 18.34 -7.76 24.12
C GLY A 103 18.88 -6.46 24.75
N GLY A 104 20.14 -6.45 25.19
CA GLY A 104 20.81 -5.26 25.70
C GLY A 104 20.92 -4.14 24.66
N SER A 105 21.10 -4.49 23.39
CA SER A 105 21.08 -3.53 22.27
C SER A 105 19.75 -2.77 22.17
N VAL A 106 18.61 -3.42 22.46
CA VAL A 106 17.29 -2.77 22.48
C VAL A 106 17.24 -1.63 23.51
N LEU A 107 17.83 -1.86 24.69
CA LEU A 107 17.87 -0.89 25.79
C LEU A 107 18.80 0.30 25.49
N LEU A 108 19.88 0.10 24.71
CA LEU A 108 20.78 1.19 24.33
C LEU A 108 20.07 2.30 23.56
N PHE A 109 19.04 1.98 22.78
CA PHE A 109 18.23 2.98 22.07
C PHE A 109 17.38 3.88 23.01
N GLU A 110 17.27 3.55 24.29
CA GLU A 110 16.65 4.39 25.32
C GLU A 110 17.62 5.37 25.99
N THR A 111 18.93 5.25 25.71
CA THR A 111 19.90 6.23 26.19
C THR A 111 19.60 7.63 25.64
N ARG A 112 19.97 8.67 26.39
CA ARG A 112 19.76 10.07 25.96
C ARG A 112 20.49 10.36 24.65
N THR A 113 21.67 9.78 24.45
CA THR A 113 22.50 9.93 23.25
C THR A 113 21.81 9.37 22.00
N LEU A 114 21.34 8.12 22.02
CA LEU A 114 20.68 7.54 20.84
C LEU A 114 19.28 8.13 20.60
N ARG A 115 18.55 8.52 21.65
CA ARG A 115 17.31 9.31 21.49
C ARG A 115 17.54 10.65 20.79
N ALA A 116 18.64 11.33 21.12
CA ALA A 116 19.03 12.58 20.45
C ALA A 116 19.48 12.34 18.99
N TRP A 117 20.13 11.21 18.71
CA TRP A 117 20.58 10.85 17.36
C TRP A 117 19.42 10.58 16.42
N PHE A 118 18.44 9.76 16.83
CA PHE A 118 17.25 9.44 16.04
C PHE A 118 16.12 10.45 16.30
N SER A 119 16.32 11.69 15.88
CA SER A 119 15.44 12.83 16.20
C SER A 119 14.79 13.51 15.00
N ARG A 120 15.11 13.12 13.75
CA ARG A 120 14.48 13.73 12.57
C ARG A 120 13.02 13.28 12.41
N ASN A 121 12.13 14.25 12.15
CA ASN A 121 10.69 14.08 11.94
C ASN A 121 10.00 13.26 13.05
N PRO A 122 10.08 13.69 14.32
CA PRO A 122 9.51 12.95 15.45
C PRO A 122 7.98 12.79 15.36
N GLU A 123 7.28 13.74 14.73
CA GLU A 123 5.83 13.68 14.51
C GLU A 123 5.41 12.52 13.58
N GLU A 124 6.28 12.11 12.66
CA GLU A 124 5.99 11.05 11.68
C GLU A 124 6.42 9.66 12.17
N LYS A 125 7.13 9.61 13.32
CA LYS A 125 7.85 8.43 13.84
C LYS A 125 7.00 7.16 13.83
N LEU A 126 5.81 7.21 14.41
CA LEU A 126 4.98 6.02 14.62
C LEU A 126 4.49 5.46 13.28
N ILE A 127 3.97 6.33 12.40
CA ILE A 127 3.43 5.93 11.11
C ILE A 127 4.53 5.36 10.24
N GLN A 128 5.69 6.01 10.15
CA GLN A 128 6.81 5.53 9.34
C GLN A 128 7.32 4.17 9.84
N ALA A 129 7.45 3.98 11.15
CA ALA A 129 7.87 2.70 11.71
C ALA A 129 6.85 1.58 11.43
N VAL A 130 5.56 1.85 11.65
CA VAL A 130 4.49 0.87 11.40
C VAL A 130 4.40 0.52 9.91
N VAL A 131 4.46 1.52 9.02
CA VAL A 131 4.43 1.29 7.57
C VAL A 131 5.64 0.47 7.11
N PHE A 132 6.83 0.75 7.63
CA PHE A 132 8.04 -0.04 7.34
C PHE A 132 7.86 -1.50 7.75
N LEU A 133 7.48 -1.73 9.02
CA LEU A 133 7.31 -3.07 9.58
C LEU A 133 6.19 -3.85 8.88
N LEU A 134 5.01 -3.25 8.69
CA LEU A 134 3.91 -3.91 8.00
C LEU A 134 4.26 -4.26 6.56
N THR A 135 5.00 -3.41 5.85
CA THR A 135 5.44 -3.68 4.49
C THR A 135 6.41 -4.88 4.45
N ILE A 136 7.42 -4.90 5.31
CA ILE A 136 8.36 -6.03 5.40
C ILE A 136 7.63 -7.32 5.77
N LEU A 137 6.82 -7.29 6.83
CA LEU A 137 6.14 -8.49 7.32
C LEU A 137 5.16 -9.04 6.29
N THR A 138 4.36 -8.17 5.67
CA THR A 138 3.35 -8.62 4.70
C THR A 138 4.01 -9.14 3.43
N LEU A 139 5.01 -8.43 2.87
CA LEU A 139 5.72 -8.94 1.68
C LEU A 139 6.53 -10.20 1.98
N GLY A 140 7.14 -10.30 3.17
CA GLY A 140 7.87 -11.49 3.60
C GLY A 140 6.96 -12.71 3.74
N VAL A 141 5.77 -12.55 4.35
CA VAL A 141 4.75 -13.61 4.41
C VAL A 141 4.29 -14.01 3.01
N VAL A 142 4.03 -13.02 2.14
CA VAL A 142 3.63 -13.26 0.76
C VAL A 142 4.73 -14.02 -0.01
N GLN A 143 6.00 -13.63 0.11
CA GLN A 143 7.13 -14.32 -0.51
C GLN A 143 7.27 -15.76 0.01
N ALA A 144 7.09 -15.99 1.32
CA ALA A 144 7.25 -17.29 1.93
C ALA A 144 6.09 -18.26 1.69
N LYS A 145 4.87 -17.75 1.41
CA LYS A 145 3.66 -18.57 1.27
C LYS A 145 3.23 -18.79 -0.18
N VAL A 146 3.61 -17.90 -1.09
CA VAL A 146 3.26 -18.05 -2.50
C VAL A 146 4.23 -19.04 -3.15
N SER A 147 3.69 -19.99 -3.92
CA SER A 147 4.43 -21.10 -4.52
C SER A 147 5.30 -20.72 -5.73
N PHE A 148 5.22 -19.47 -6.18
CA PHE A 148 5.94 -18.95 -7.34
C PHE A 148 6.67 -17.65 -6.97
N PRO A 149 7.73 -17.25 -7.72
CA PRO A 149 8.47 -16.01 -7.44
C PRO A 149 7.58 -14.79 -7.70
N ILE A 150 6.94 -14.28 -6.65
CA ILE A 150 6.02 -13.14 -6.73
C ILE A 150 6.76 -11.80 -6.85
N LEU A 151 7.95 -11.70 -6.27
CA LEU A 151 8.82 -10.53 -6.37
C LEU A 151 9.58 -10.55 -7.70
N LEU A 152 9.76 -9.39 -8.32
CA LEU A 152 10.40 -9.27 -9.65
C LEU A 152 11.86 -9.64 -9.55
N THR A 153 12.50 -9.16 -8.48
CA THR A 153 13.91 -9.40 -8.25
C THR A 153 14.20 -10.88 -8.11
N ASP A 154 13.31 -11.68 -7.48
CA ASP A 154 13.50 -13.14 -7.40
C ASP A 154 13.44 -13.85 -8.76
N ARG A 155 12.73 -13.28 -9.75
CA ARG A 155 12.65 -13.86 -11.10
C ARG A 155 13.93 -13.63 -11.91
N PHE A 156 14.56 -12.48 -11.73
CA PHE A 156 15.82 -12.15 -12.41
C PHE A 156 17.04 -12.66 -11.62
N PHE A 157 16.97 -12.64 -10.29
CA PHE A 157 18.03 -12.97 -9.36
C PHE A 157 17.44 -13.80 -8.20
N PRO A 158 17.39 -15.13 -8.32
CA PRO A 158 16.82 -16.00 -7.29
C PRO A 158 17.46 -15.77 -5.92
N GLY A 159 16.62 -15.55 -4.89
CA GLY A 159 17.06 -15.32 -3.51
C GLY A 159 17.27 -13.84 -3.13
N TYR A 160 17.13 -12.91 -4.08
CA TYR A 160 17.31 -11.47 -3.83
C TYR A 160 16.01 -10.70 -3.57
N GLY A 161 14.86 -11.38 -3.47
CA GLY A 161 13.57 -10.75 -3.23
C GLY A 161 13.53 -9.91 -1.95
N SER A 162 14.29 -10.27 -0.92
CA SER A 162 14.40 -9.46 0.31
C SER A 162 14.95 -8.06 0.05
N VAL A 163 15.80 -7.88 -0.95
CA VAL A 163 16.27 -6.55 -1.39
C VAL A 163 15.10 -5.72 -1.90
N GLN A 164 14.23 -6.31 -2.74
CA GLN A 164 13.01 -5.63 -3.20
C GLN A 164 12.10 -5.27 -2.02
N ILE A 165 11.92 -6.18 -1.06
CA ILE A 165 11.10 -5.94 0.14
C ILE A 165 11.63 -4.72 0.92
N VAL A 166 12.94 -4.68 1.18
CA VAL A 166 13.57 -3.57 1.90
C VAL A 166 13.40 -2.26 1.13
N LEU A 167 13.67 -2.24 -0.18
CA LEU A 167 13.51 -1.04 -1.02
C LEU A 167 12.06 -0.53 -1.01
N MET A 168 11.09 -1.44 -1.07
CA MET A 168 9.67 -1.10 -1.00
C MET A 168 9.28 -0.57 0.38
N ALA A 169 9.82 -1.14 1.47
CA ALA A 169 9.59 -0.62 2.82
C ALA A 169 10.15 0.81 3.00
N LEU A 170 11.33 1.11 2.43
CA LEU A 170 11.88 2.47 2.43
C LEU A 170 11.04 3.44 1.60
N TYR A 171 10.56 3.00 0.43
CA TYR A 171 9.62 3.76 -0.38
C TYR A 171 8.34 4.08 0.40
N ALA A 172 7.81 3.11 1.16
CA ALA A 172 6.62 3.29 1.99
C ALA A 172 6.84 4.31 3.12
N VAL A 173 8.00 4.28 3.78
CA VAL A 173 8.40 5.32 4.76
C VAL A 173 8.43 6.71 4.12
N TRP A 174 9.04 6.83 2.95
CA TRP A 174 9.17 8.11 2.25
C TRP A 174 7.81 8.68 1.80
N ILE A 175 6.94 7.84 1.25
CA ILE A 175 5.59 8.26 0.84
C ILE A 175 4.71 8.61 2.04
N SER A 176 4.73 7.80 3.09
CA SER A 176 3.89 8.04 4.27
C SER A 176 4.24 9.36 4.97
N GLY A 177 5.51 9.74 5.06
CA GLY A 177 5.90 11.08 5.56
C GLY A 177 5.30 12.21 4.71
N LYS A 178 5.42 12.10 3.38
CA LYS A 178 4.87 13.11 2.46
C LYS A 178 3.34 13.21 2.47
N LEU A 179 2.63 12.13 2.78
CA LEU A 179 1.17 12.11 2.86
C LEU A 179 0.64 12.65 4.19
N GLN A 180 1.47 12.72 5.24
CA GLN A 180 1.04 13.24 6.53
C GLN A 180 0.75 14.73 6.50
N ASP A 181 1.45 15.51 5.67
CA ASP A 181 1.13 16.92 5.46
C ASP A 181 -0.16 17.05 4.63
N PRO A 182 -1.29 17.51 5.23
CA PRO A 182 -2.56 17.61 4.52
C PRO A 182 -2.48 18.56 3.33
N LYS A 183 -1.62 19.59 3.37
CA LYS A 183 -1.49 20.57 2.28
C LYS A 183 -0.95 19.92 1.01
N HIS A 184 0.01 19.00 1.15
CA HIS A 184 0.67 18.34 0.03
C HIS A 184 0.03 16.98 -0.34
N ALA A 185 -0.70 16.35 0.58
CA ALA A 185 -1.30 15.03 0.41
C ALA A 185 -2.05 14.83 -0.93
N PRO A 186 -2.90 15.76 -1.42
CA PRO A 186 -3.60 15.57 -2.70
C PRO A 186 -2.64 15.45 -3.90
N LEU A 187 -1.55 16.23 -3.90
CA LEU A 187 -0.55 16.19 -4.98
C LEU A 187 0.28 14.91 -4.91
N ILE A 188 0.72 14.54 -3.71
CA ILE A 188 1.48 13.31 -3.47
C ILE A 188 0.65 12.07 -3.83
N ARG A 189 -0.63 12.05 -3.46
CA ARG A 189 -1.60 11.02 -3.85
C ARG A 189 -1.64 10.83 -5.36
N VAL A 190 -1.79 11.92 -6.13
CA VAL A 190 -1.85 11.82 -7.60
C VAL A 190 -0.52 11.31 -8.17
N ARG A 191 0.63 11.77 -7.62
CA ARG A 191 1.96 11.33 -8.08
C ARG A 191 2.22 9.85 -7.81
N MET A 192 1.98 9.38 -6.58
CA MET A 192 2.18 7.97 -6.25
C MET A 192 1.22 7.09 -7.06
N TRP A 193 -0.01 7.54 -7.25
CA TRP A 193 -1.02 6.79 -7.99
C TRP A 193 -0.69 6.66 -9.49
N LEU A 194 -0.21 7.76 -10.10
CA LEU A 194 0.33 7.73 -11.47
C LEU A 194 1.59 6.87 -11.57
N PHE A 195 2.49 6.95 -10.60
CA PHE A 195 3.69 6.12 -10.57
C PHE A 195 3.34 4.63 -10.60
N PHE A 196 2.39 4.19 -9.78
CA PHE A 196 1.89 2.82 -9.82
C PHE A 196 1.31 2.45 -11.19
N SER A 197 0.47 3.31 -11.77
CA SER A 197 -0.11 3.09 -13.10
C SER A 197 0.96 2.94 -14.19
N VAL A 198 1.98 3.81 -14.18
CA VAL A 198 3.10 3.76 -15.14
C VAL A 198 3.88 2.46 -14.97
N VAL A 199 4.27 2.09 -13.74
CA VAL A 199 5.02 0.84 -13.49
C VAL A 199 4.21 -0.36 -13.99
N PHE A 200 2.92 -0.42 -13.68
CA PHE A 200 2.04 -1.51 -14.11
C PHE A 200 1.96 -1.65 -15.64
N PHE A 201 1.71 -0.55 -16.36
CA PHE A 201 1.57 -0.61 -17.82
C PHE A 201 2.90 -0.77 -18.56
N VAL A 202 4.01 -0.25 -18.01
CA VAL A 202 5.35 -0.52 -18.56
C VAL A 202 5.70 -1.99 -18.40
N GLN A 203 5.43 -2.59 -17.25
CA GLN A 203 5.65 -4.03 -17.04
C GLN A 203 4.79 -4.88 -17.98
N LEU A 204 3.51 -4.54 -18.15
CA LEU A 204 2.66 -5.19 -19.14
C LEU A 204 3.23 -5.05 -20.56
N GLY A 205 3.62 -3.84 -20.97
CA GLY A 205 4.17 -3.59 -22.30
C GLY A 205 5.45 -4.39 -22.57
N LEU A 206 6.37 -4.45 -21.60
CA LEU A 206 7.58 -5.28 -21.70
C LEU A 206 7.25 -6.78 -21.75
N GLY A 207 6.29 -7.22 -20.95
CA GLY A 207 5.80 -8.60 -20.97
C GLY A 207 5.27 -9.00 -22.34
N LEU A 208 4.42 -8.16 -22.95
CA LEU A 208 3.87 -8.38 -24.30
C LEU A 208 4.90 -8.25 -25.42
N ALA A 209 6.00 -7.51 -25.19
CA ALA A 209 7.12 -7.42 -26.12
C ALA A 209 8.07 -8.64 -26.07
N GLY A 210 7.75 -9.65 -25.27
CA GLY A 210 8.49 -10.91 -25.19
C GLY A 210 9.34 -11.09 -23.94
N TRP A 211 9.31 -10.15 -22.97
CA TRP A 211 10.03 -10.29 -21.70
C TRP A 211 9.11 -10.92 -20.66
N GLU A 212 8.82 -12.20 -20.84
CA GLU A 212 7.82 -12.97 -20.08
C GLU A 212 8.04 -12.95 -18.56
N GLN A 213 9.25 -12.65 -18.07
CA GLN A 213 9.53 -12.49 -16.64
C GLN A 213 8.67 -11.39 -15.99
N PHE A 214 8.20 -10.42 -16.76
CA PHE A 214 7.27 -9.37 -16.32
C PHE A 214 5.81 -9.82 -16.24
N LEU A 215 5.46 -10.95 -16.84
CA LEU A 215 4.13 -11.54 -16.79
C LEU A 215 4.04 -12.60 -15.66
N MET A 216 2.96 -12.57 -14.88
CA MET A 216 2.65 -13.57 -13.84
C MET A 216 2.23 -14.91 -14.42
N THR A 217 1.51 -14.90 -15.55
CA THR A 217 1.03 -16.13 -16.21
C THR A 217 1.18 -16.01 -17.72
N GLY A 218 1.28 -17.15 -18.42
CA GLY A 218 1.26 -17.18 -19.89
C GLY A 218 -0.09 -16.82 -20.52
N ALA A 219 -1.08 -16.38 -19.74
CA ALA A 219 -2.41 -16.00 -20.22
C ALA A 219 -2.58 -14.47 -20.24
N LEU A 220 -3.01 -13.94 -21.39
CA LEU A 220 -3.25 -12.51 -21.55
C LEU A 220 -4.48 -12.07 -20.72
N HIS A 221 -4.25 -11.41 -19.59
CA HIS A 221 -5.31 -10.70 -18.87
C HIS A 221 -5.34 -9.23 -19.29
N LEU A 222 -6.39 -8.85 -20.03
CA LEU A 222 -6.62 -7.45 -20.39
C LEU A 222 -6.77 -6.59 -19.12
N PRO A 223 -5.99 -5.51 -18.96
CA PRO A 223 -6.03 -4.64 -17.78
C PRO A 223 -7.26 -3.71 -17.80
N VAL A 224 -8.46 -4.25 -17.95
CA VAL A 224 -9.71 -3.47 -17.91
C VAL A 224 -10.37 -3.71 -16.55
N PRO A 225 -10.50 -2.71 -15.66
CA PRO A 225 -11.02 -2.92 -14.30
C PRO A 225 -12.36 -3.65 -14.27
N ALA A 226 -13.25 -3.43 -15.23
CA ALA A 226 -14.54 -4.15 -15.33
C ALA A 226 -14.39 -5.68 -15.30
N GLN A 227 -13.26 -6.21 -15.77
CA GLN A 227 -12.94 -7.65 -15.77
C GLN A 227 -12.74 -8.23 -14.36
N ILE A 228 -12.50 -7.39 -13.33
CA ILE A 228 -12.44 -7.85 -11.93
C ILE A 228 -13.76 -8.52 -11.51
N LEU A 229 -14.90 -8.03 -12.04
CA LEU A 229 -16.22 -8.63 -11.81
C LEU A 229 -16.67 -9.50 -12.99
N ALA A 230 -16.59 -8.96 -14.21
CA ALA A 230 -17.12 -9.64 -15.39
C ALA A 230 -16.34 -10.91 -15.76
N GLY A 231 -15.02 -10.94 -15.52
CA GLY A 231 -14.16 -12.06 -15.87
C GLY A 231 -14.52 -13.35 -15.12
N PRO A 232 -14.61 -13.33 -13.77
CA PRO A 232 -15.07 -14.48 -13.01
C PRO A 232 -16.52 -14.91 -13.31
N ILE A 233 -17.42 -13.96 -13.59
CA ILE A 233 -18.80 -14.28 -13.99
C ILE A 233 -18.81 -15.03 -15.33
N TYR A 234 -17.98 -14.61 -16.28
CA TYR A 234 -17.90 -15.25 -17.60
C TYR A 234 -17.19 -16.61 -17.56
N ARG A 235 -16.06 -16.72 -16.84
CA ARG A 235 -15.22 -17.94 -16.83
C ARG A 235 -15.61 -18.96 -15.76
N GLY A 236 -16.28 -18.55 -14.68
CA GLY A 236 -16.53 -19.39 -13.50
C GLY A 236 -15.30 -19.62 -12.62
N GLU A 237 -14.15 -19.03 -12.98
CA GLU A 237 -12.87 -19.19 -12.28
C GLU A 237 -12.06 -17.88 -12.26
N GLY A 238 -10.85 -17.90 -11.68
CA GLY A 238 -9.96 -16.73 -11.66
C GLY A 238 -10.35 -15.66 -10.64
N PHE A 239 -10.77 -16.08 -9.44
CA PHE A 239 -11.25 -15.19 -8.37
C PHE A 239 -10.18 -14.35 -7.68
N PHE A 240 -8.89 -14.52 -8.00
CA PHE A 240 -7.79 -13.82 -7.33
C PHE A 240 -7.97 -12.29 -7.32
N MET A 241 -8.19 -11.67 -8.49
CA MET A 241 -8.37 -10.22 -8.59
C MET A 241 -9.64 -9.75 -7.88
N LEU A 242 -10.69 -10.57 -7.86
CA LEU A 242 -11.93 -10.27 -7.13
C LEU A 242 -11.69 -10.27 -5.62
N VAL A 243 -11.01 -11.29 -5.09
CA VAL A 243 -10.65 -11.38 -3.66
C VAL A 243 -9.72 -10.23 -3.26
N LEU A 244 -8.74 -9.89 -4.10
CA LEU A 244 -7.85 -8.73 -3.87
C LEU A 244 -8.66 -7.42 -3.83
N PHE A 245 -9.59 -7.23 -4.78
CA PHE A 245 -10.46 -6.06 -4.80
C PHE A 245 -11.36 -6.00 -3.55
N LEU A 246 -12.04 -7.09 -3.20
CA LEU A 246 -12.95 -7.13 -2.05
C LEU A 246 -12.21 -6.90 -0.73
N SER A 247 -11.09 -7.59 -0.51
CA SER A 247 -10.28 -7.43 0.71
C SER A 247 -9.78 -5.98 0.86
N THR A 248 -9.32 -5.35 -0.22
CA THR A 248 -8.88 -3.95 -0.16
C THR A 248 -10.03 -2.95 -0.02
N VAL A 249 -11.20 -3.20 -0.63
CA VAL A 249 -12.41 -2.38 -0.40
C VAL A 249 -12.89 -2.49 1.05
N ILE A 250 -12.75 -3.64 1.70
CA ILE A 250 -13.05 -3.76 3.13
C ILE A 250 -12.09 -2.89 3.96
N LEU A 251 -10.79 -2.95 3.66
CA LEU A 251 -9.74 -2.24 4.40
C LEU A 251 -9.77 -0.72 4.24
N VAL A 252 -9.98 -0.21 3.02
CA VAL A 252 -9.90 1.23 2.72
C VAL A 252 -11.14 1.82 2.03
N GLY A 253 -12.21 1.04 1.92
CA GLY A 253 -13.46 1.49 1.31
C GLY A 253 -13.32 1.79 -0.19
N PRO A 254 -14.07 2.76 -0.72
CA PRO A 254 -13.99 3.13 -2.13
C PRO A 254 -12.69 3.87 -2.51
N ALA A 255 -11.76 4.07 -1.56
CA ALA A 255 -10.44 4.64 -1.80
C ALA A 255 -9.61 3.81 -2.78
N TRP A 256 -9.93 2.53 -2.95
CA TRP A 256 -9.35 1.69 -4.00
C TRP A 256 -9.39 2.39 -5.38
N CYS A 257 -10.55 2.97 -5.74
CA CYS A 257 -10.73 3.66 -7.03
C CYS A 257 -9.90 4.95 -7.16
N SER A 258 -9.41 5.53 -6.07
CA SER A 258 -8.68 6.79 -6.06
C SER A 258 -7.22 6.68 -5.58
N HIS A 259 -6.76 5.47 -5.25
CA HIS A 259 -5.40 5.22 -4.78
C HIS A 259 -4.74 4.00 -5.42
N LEU A 260 -5.51 2.95 -5.72
CA LEU A 260 -4.97 1.63 -6.08
C LEU A 260 -5.37 1.18 -7.50
N CYS A 261 -6.38 1.81 -8.11
CA CYS A 261 -6.80 1.48 -9.47
C CYS A 261 -5.88 2.13 -10.52
N TYR A 262 -5.13 1.35 -11.29
CA TYR A 262 -4.18 1.87 -12.29
C TYR A 262 -4.86 2.71 -13.40
N ILE A 263 -6.11 2.42 -13.77
CA ILE A 263 -6.88 3.22 -14.76
C ILE A 263 -7.39 4.53 -14.16
N GLY A 264 -7.80 4.54 -12.89
CA GLY A 264 -8.36 5.76 -12.29
C GLY A 264 -7.36 6.91 -12.27
N ALA A 265 -6.06 6.62 -12.25
CA ALA A 265 -5.00 7.62 -12.33
C ALA A 265 -5.05 8.41 -13.66
N TRP A 266 -5.39 7.74 -14.76
CA TRP A 266 -5.54 8.36 -16.08
C TRP A 266 -6.75 9.30 -16.12
N ASP A 267 -7.88 8.85 -15.58
CA ASP A 267 -9.08 9.67 -15.49
C ASP A 267 -8.86 10.90 -14.58
N ARG A 268 -8.08 10.74 -13.50
CA ARG A 268 -7.68 11.85 -12.64
C ARG A 268 -6.73 12.83 -13.34
N LEU A 269 -5.83 12.34 -14.18
CA LEU A 269 -4.95 13.17 -15.00
C LEU A 269 -5.75 13.96 -16.05
N ALA A 270 -6.62 13.28 -16.78
CA ALA A 270 -7.47 13.87 -17.81
C ALA A 270 -8.39 14.95 -17.21
N SER A 271 -9.12 14.62 -16.14
CA SER A 271 -9.98 15.58 -15.43
C SER A 271 -9.18 16.73 -14.81
N GLY A 272 -7.90 16.50 -14.48
CA GLY A 272 -6.97 17.47 -13.92
C GLY A 272 -6.75 18.73 -14.74
N VAL A 273 -7.00 18.67 -16.06
CA VAL A 273 -6.79 19.78 -17.01
C VAL A 273 -7.66 21.00 -16.67
N ARG A 274 -8.88 20.79 -16.16
CA ARG A 274 -9.74 21.88 -15.69
C ARG A 274 -9.45 22.20 -14.22
N LYS A 275 -9.37 23.49 -13.90
CA LYS A 275 -9.18 23.98 -12.52
C LYS A 275 -10.29 23.53 -11.56
N SER A 276 -11.54 23.49 -12.05
CA SER A 276 -12.72 23.09 -11.29
C SER A 276 -13.56 22.09 -12.11
N PRO A 277 -14.21 21.11 -11.44
CA PRO A 277 -15.13 20.20 -12.09
C PRO A 277 -16.41 20.93 -12.49
N GLY A 278 -16.92 20.64 -13.69
CA GLY A 278 -18.28 21.00 -14.11
C GLY A 278 -19.32 20.12 -13.40
N LYS A 279 -20.59 20.26 -13.83
CA LYS A 279 -21.73 19.46 -13.33
C LYS A 279 -22.06 18.34 -14.31
N LEU A 280 -22.25 17.13 -13.81
CA LEU A 280 -22.69 15.99 -14.63
C LEU A 280 -24.21 16.10 -14.86
N PRO A 281 -24.72 15.64 -16.00
CA PRO A 281 -26.16 15.60 -16.24
C PRO A 281 -26.90 14.75 -15.19
N PRO A 282 -28.17 15.07 -14.89
CA PRO A 282 -28.95 14.38 -13.86
C PRO A 282 -29.23 12.90 -14.18
N TRP A 283 -29.13 12.48 -15.44
CA TRP A 283 -29.31 11.09 -15.87
C TRP A 283 -28.11 10.18 -15.55
N THR A 284 -26.96 10.74 -15.16
CA THR A 284 -25.72 9.97 -14.98
C THR A 284 -25.77 8.87 -13.91
N PRO A 285 -26.49 8.98 -12.78
CA PRO A 285 -26.66 7.87 -11.85
C PRO A 285 -27.40 6.68 -12.47
N VAL A 286 -28.44 6.96 -13.27
CA VAL A 286 -29.21 5.94 -13.99
C VAL A 286 -28.33 5.24 -15.02
N ALA A 287 -27.56 6.00 -15.81
CA ALA A 287 -26.61 5.42 -16.75
C ALA A 287 -25.56 4.54 -16.06
N ARG A 288 -25.02 4.98 -14.91
CA ARG A 288 -24.03 4.20 -14.14
C ARG A 288 -24.57 2.84 -13.71
N VAL A 289 -25.79 2.79 -13.18
CA VAL A 289 -26.45 1.53 -12.79
C VAL A 289 -26.77 0.69 -14.02
N THR A 290 -27.28 1.31 -15.08
CA THR A 290 -27.61 0.62 -16.33
C THR A 290 -26.38 -0.04 -16.94
N ILE A 291 -25.27 0.68 -17.09
CA ILE A 291 -24.01 0.13 -17.62
C ILE A 291 -23.51 -1.01 -16.73
N PHE A 292 -23.56 -0.86 -15.40
CA PHE A 292 -23.18 -1.93 -14.48
C PHE A 292 -24.00 -3.20 -14.73
N LEU A 293 -25.34 -3.09 -14.77
CA LEU A 293 -26.22 -4.22 -15.00
C LEU A 293 -26.00 -4.85 -16.38
N LEU A 294 -25.83 -4.03 -17.43
CA LEU A 294 -25.57 -4.52 -18.78
C LEU A 294 -24.25 -5.29 -18.87
N VAL A 295 -23.17 -4.83 -18.23
CA VAL A 295 -21.89 -5.54 -18.24
C VAL A 295 -21.99 -6.88 -17.49
N MET A 296 -22.67 -6.91 -16.34
CA MET A 296 -22.87 -8.15 -15.58
C MET A 296 -23.77 -9.14 -16.33
N ALA A 297 -24.87 -8.65 -16.92
CA ALA A 297 -25.80 -9.46 -17.71
C ALA A 297 -25.14 -9.99 -18.99
N ALA A 298 -24.32 -9.19 -19.68
CA ALA A 298 -23.57 -9.64 -20.84
C ALA A 298 -22.56 -10.74 -20.47
N ALA A 299 -21.82 -10.57 -19.37
CA ALA A 299 -20.89 -11.59 -18.89
C ALA A 299 -21.60 -12.90 -18.55
N LEU A 300 -22.71 -12.83 -17.81
CA LEU A 300 -23.52 -14.00 -17.45
C LEU A 300 -24.17 -14.64 -18.67
N GLY A 301 -24.73 -13.85 -19.59
CA GLY A 301 -25.33 -14.35 -20.83
C GLY A 301 -24.31 -15.07 -21.71
N MET A 302 -23.10 -14.51 -21.85
CA MET A 302 -22.01 -15.19 -22.58
C MET A 302 -21.60 -16.51 -21.92
N HIS A 303 -21.57 -16.57 -20.58
CA HIS A 303 -21.30 -17.80 -19.84
C HIS A 303 -22.38 -18.87 -20.10
N LEU A 304 -23.65 -18.51 -19.92
CA LEU A 304 -24.77 -19.43 -20.07
C LEU A 304 -24.93 -19.94 -21.51
N LEU A 305 -24.58 -19.12 -22.50
CA LEU A 305 -24.62 -19.48 -23.92
C LEU A 305 -23.33 -20.15 -24.41
N ASN A 306 -22.35 -20.39 -23.53
CA ASN A 306 -21.03 -20.94 -23.88
C ASN A 306 -20.36 -20.21 -25.07
N VAL A 307 -20.45 -18.87 -25.07
CA VAL A 307 -19.86 -18.03 -26.12
C VAL A 307 -18.34 -18.20 -26.11
N HIS A 308 -17.71 -18.25 -27.28
CA HIS A 308 -16.27 -18.40 -27.40
C HIS A 308 -15.50 -17.19 -26.83
N TRP A 309 -14.35 -17.43 -26.19
CA TRP A 309 -13.57 -16.42 -25.44
C TRP A 309 -13.11 -15.22 -26.27
N THR A 310 -12.96 -15.38 -27.58
CA THR A 310 -12.60 -14.28 -28.49
C THR A 310 -13.62 -13.15 -28.44
N TRP A 311 -14.93 -13.45 -28.37
CA TRP A 311 -15.98 -12.43 -28.27
C TRP A 311 -15.90 -11.68 -26.94
N ALA A 312 -15.70 -12.41 -25.83
CA ALA A 312 -15.53 -11.80 -24.52
C ALA A 312 -14.29 -10.88 -24.49
N LEU A 313 -13.18 -11.32 -25.10
CA LEU A 313 -11.96 -10.52 -25.24
C LEU A 313 -12.20 -9.26 -26.09
N THR A 314 -12.82 -9.38 -27.26
CA THR A 314 -13.10 -8.26 -28.15
C THR A 314 -14.02 -7.24 -27.49
N LEU A 315 -15.11 -7.68 -26.85
CA LEU A 315 -16.00 -6.78 -26.11
C LEU A 315 -15.28 -6.09 -24.95
N ALA A 316 -14.45 -6.82 -24.20
CA ALA A 316 -13.64 -6.24 -23.13
C ALA A 316 -12.65 -5.19 -23.66
N ALA A 317 -12.00 -5.44 -24.79
CA ALA A 317 -11.08 -4.52 -25.44
C ALA A 317 -11.81 -3.26 -25.93
N VAL A 318 -12.94 -3.41 -26.63
CA VAL A 318 -13.78 -2.29 -27.08
C VAL A 318 -14.27 -1.47 -25.88
N PHE A 319 -14.73 -2.12 -24.81
CA PHE A 319 -15.15 -1.44 -23.58
C PHE A 319 -14.00 -0.65 -22.95
N GLY A 320 -12.80 -1.23 -22.89
CA GLY A 320 -11.59 -0.57 -22.41
C GLY A 320 -11.23 0.67 -23.24
N LEU A 321 -11.23 0.55 -24.56
CA LEU A 321 -10.94 1.65 -25.50
C LEU A 321 -11.97 2.78 -25.41
N LEU A 322 -13.26 2.44 -25.32
CA LEU A 322 -14.32 3.41 -25.06
C LEU A 322 -14.11 4.14 -23.73
N GLY A 323 -13.68 3.42 -22.69
CA GLY A 323 -13.32 4.01 -21.42
C GLY A 323 -12.20 5.05 -21.54
N VAL A 324 -11.12 4.73 -22.27
CA VAL A 324 -10.03 5.67 -22.55
C VAL A 324 -10.52 6.87 -23.37
N ALA A 325 -11.37 6.67 -24.37
CA ALA A 325 -11.97 7.74 -25.15
C ALA A 325 -12.82 8.69 -24.28
N ILE A 326 -13.61 8.16 -23.34
CA ILE A 326 -14.37 8.94 -22.36
C ILE A 326 -13.43 9.78 -21.49
N MET A 327 -12.31 9.22 -21.03
CA MET A 327 -11.32 10.00 -20.27
C MET A 327 -10.75 11.15 -21.11
N ALA A 328 -10.29 10.84 -22.32
CA ALA A 328 -9.62 11.79 -23.21
C ALA A 328 -10.54 12.94 -23.63
N LEU A 329 -11.82 12.66 -23.88
CA LEU A 329 -12.79 13.61 -24.42
C LEU A 329 -13.67 14.23 -23.33
N VAL A 330 -14.38 13.40 -22.55
CA VAL A 330 -15.42 13.85 -21.61
C VAL A 330 -14.81 14.28 -20.29
N SER A 331 -14.01 13.42 -19.65
CA SER A 331 -13.39 13.74 -18.35
C SER A 331 -12.50 14.98 -18.46
N ARG A 332 -11.71 15.07 -19.53
CA ARG A 332 -10.88 16.24 -19.83
C ARG A 332 -11.70 17.52 -20.03
N ARG A 333 -12.76 17.47 -20.84
CA ARG A 333 -13.59 18.65 -21.14
C ARG A 333 -14.34 19.16 -19.90
N MET A 334 -14.90 18.24 -19.12
CA MET A 334 -15.75 18.54 -17.97
C MET A 334 -14.98 18.72 -16.66
N GLY A 335 -13.73 18.27 -16.56
CA GLY A 335 -12.95 18.35 -15.32
C GLY A 335 -13.38 17.39 -14.22
N VAL A 336 -14.19 16.39 -14.56
CA VAL A 336 -14.76 15.38 -13.65
C VAL A 336 -14.21 14.02 -14.05
N MET A 337 -14.14 13.09 -13.10
CA MET A 337 -13.68 11.72 -13.39
C MET A 337 -14.83 10.90 -13.99
N ALA A 338 -15.32 11.30 -15.17
CA ALA A 338 -16.54 10.79 -15.78
C ALA A 338 -16.46 9.28 -16.06
N HIS A 339 -15.28 8.78 -16.45
CA HIS A 339 -15.07 7.35 -16.60
C HIS A 339 -15.31 6.63 -15.27
N CYS A 340 -14.68 7.07 -14.19
CA CYS A 340 -14.80 6.41 -12.89
C CYS A 340 -16.17 6.62 -12.22
N THR A 341 -16.86 7.73 -12.47
CA THR A 341 -18.14 8.05 -11.82
C THR A 341 -19.37 7.59 -12.61
N VAL A 342 -19.26 7.36 -13.92
CA VAL A 342 -20.40 7.02 -14.78
C VAL A 342 -20.18 5.71 -15.53
N PHE A 343 -19.04 5.55 -16.20
CA PHE A 343 -18.84 4.44 -17.15
C PHE A 343 -18.35 3.14 -16.50
N CYS A 344 -17.42 3.23 -15.54
CA CYS A 344 -16.74 2.08 -14.97
C CYS A 344 -17.62 1.31 -13.96
N PRO A 345 -17.95 0.02 -14.19
CA PRO A 345 -18.76 -0.78 -13.26
C PRO A 345 -18.08 -0.94 -11.90
N ILE A 346 -16.75 -1.04 -11.86
CA ILE A 346 -15.99 -1.11 -10.62
C ILE A 346 -16.13 0.16 -9.79
N GLY A 347 -16.28 1.32 -10.43
CA GLY A 347 -16.56 2.56 -9.74
C GLY A 347 -17.84 2.45 -8.90
N LEU A 348 -18.92 1.88 -9.45
CA LEU A 348 -20.15 1.63 -8.70
C LEU A 348 -19.97 0.58 -7.61
N ALA A 349 -19.37 -0.57 -7.98
CA ALA A 349 -19.13 -1.66 -7.04
C ALA A 349 -18.33 -1.21 -5.82
N ALA A 350 -17.25 -0.45 -6.02
CA ALA A 350 -16.41 0.04 -4.93
C ALA A 350 -17.15 0.96 -3.96
N VAL A 351 -18.04 1.84 -4.44
CA VAL A 351 -18.81 2.73 -3.55
C VAL A 351 -19.94 2.01 -2.85
N VAL A 352 -20.58 1.04 -3.49
CA VAL A 352 -21.63 0.21 -2.86
C VAL A 352 -21.02 -0.72 -1.81
N LEU A 353 -20.03 -1.52 -2.19
CA LEU A 353 -19.34 -2.45 -1.29
C LEU A 353 -18.55 -1.72 -0.21
N GLY A 354 -18.02 -0.53 -0.52
CA GLY A 354 -17.34 0.33 0.44
C GLY A 354 -18.21 0.78 1.62
N LYS A 355 -19.54 0.64 1.55
CA LYS A 355 -20.43 0.84 2.71
C LYS A 355 -20.18 -0.17 3.84
N LEU A 356 -19.66 -1.36 3.51
CA LEU A 356 -19.26 -2.38 4.48
C LEU A 356 -17.99 -1.96 5.24
N SER A 357 -17.15 -1.13 4.63
CA SER A 357 -15.97 -0.59 5.29
C SER A 357 -16.37 0.40 6.39
N PRO A 358 -15.65 0.46 7.53
CA PRO A 358 -15.91 1.43 8.60
C PRO A 358 -15.63 2.89 8.20
N TRP A 359 -14.88 3.13 7.13
CA TRP A 359 -14.46 4.46 6.74
C TRP A 359 -15.61 5.35 6.27
N ARG A 360 -15.67 6.58 6.80
CA ARG A 360 -16.59 7.62 6.33
C ARG A 360 -15.86 8.95 6.17
N LEU A 361 -16.34 9.80 5.26
CA LEU A 361 -16.00 11.22 5.24
C LEU A 361 -17.05 11.96 6.09
N ARG A 362 -16.63 12.52 7.22
CA ARG A 362 -17.49 13.27 8.12
C ARG A 362 -17.48 14.76 7.75
N ILE A 363 -18.68 15.33 7.65
CA ILE A 363 -18.90 16.77 7.56
C ILE A 363 -19.40 17.22 8.92
N ASP A 364 -18.68 18.16 9.55
CA ASP A 364 -18.98 18.61 10.90
C ASP A 364 -20.30 19.41 10.98
N SER A 365 -20.91 19.46 12.17
CA SER A 365 -22.14 20.23 12.41
C SER A 365 -21.95 21.73 12.23
N ASP A 366 -20.73 22.24 12.43
CA ASP A 366 -20.42 23.65 12.26
C ASP A 366 -20.02 24.01 10.82
N CYS A 367 -20.28 23.12 9.85
CA CYS A 367 -20.02 23.41 8.45
C CYS A 367 -20.97 24.51 7.94
N ASP A 368 -20.37 25.58 7.42
CA ASP A 368 -21.04 26.75 6.82
C ASP A 368 -21.55 26.50 5.38
N ALA A 369 -21.38 25.29 4.85
CA ALA A 369 -21.72 24.91 3.49
C ALA A 369 -21.15 25.87 2.40
N CYS A 370 -19.97 26.48 2.62
CA CYS A 370 -19.38 27.46 1.69
C CYS A 370 -19.03 26.93 0.28
N GLY A 371 -19.14 25.63 0.03
CA GLY A 371 -18.95 25.03 -1.30
C GLY A 371 -17.50 24.97 -1.81
N ARG A 372 -16.50 25.40 -1.02
CA ARG A 372 -15.10 25.40 -1.45
C ARG A 372 -14.57 24.01 -1.77
N CYS A 373 -14.88 23.03 -0.93
CA CYS A 373 -14.51 21.63 -1.14
C CYS A 373 -15.13 21.04 -2.42
N ALA A 374 -16.36 21.45 -2.77
CA ALA A 374 -17.06 21.02 -3.98
C ALA A 374 -16.28 21.36 -5.25
N ARG A 375 -15.65 22.53 -5.30
CA ARG A 375 -14.82 23.00 -6.44
C ARG A 375 -13.58 22.15 -6.71
N PHE A 376 -13.22 21.24 -5.81
CA PHE A 376 -12.12 20.29 -5.99
C PHE A 376 -12.59 18.82 -6.06
N CYS A 377 -13.88 18.57 -5.79
CA CYS A 377 -14.45 17.23 -5.81
C CYS A 377 -14.72 16.76 -7.25
N ARG A 378 -13.72 16.15 -7.89
CA ARG A 378 -13.85 15.62 -9.26
C ARG A 378 -14.80 14.43 -9.39
N HIS A 379 -15.22 13.86 -8.26
CA HIS A 379 -16.25 12.82 -8.20
C HIS A 379 -17.67 13.37 -8.07
N GLN A 380 -17.85 14.69 -7.91
CA GLN A 380 -19.15 15.33 -7.69
C GLN A 380 -19.94 14.78 -6.49
N ALA A 381 -19.24 14.45 -5.42
CA ALA A 381 -19.84 13.90 -4.19
C ALA A 381 -20.06 14.95 -3.09
N LEU A 382 -19.87 16.23 -3.40
CA LEU A 382 -20.01 17.35 -2.47
C LEU A 382 -20.81 18.49 -3.12
N GLN A 383 -21.92 18.16 -3.76
CA GLN A 383 -22.83 19.15 -4.32
C GLN A 383 -23.47 20.02 -3.22
N PRO A 384 -24.07 21.18 -3.55
CA PRO A 384 -24.69 22.05 -2.55
C PRO A 384 -25.67 21.33 -1.63
N ASP A 385 -26.48 20.42 -2.16
CA ASP A 385 -27.44 19.63 -1.38
C ASP A 385 -26.75 18.61 -0.46
N ASP A 386 -25.66 17.97 -0.92
CA ASP A 386 -24.83 17.08 -0.09
C ASP A 386 -24.25 17.81 1.13
N LEU A 387 -23.78 19.04 0.93
CA LEU A 387 -23.22 19.88 2.00
C LEU A 387 -24.30 20.33 2.99
N ARG A 388 -25.50 20.69 2.51
CA ARG A 388 -26.66 21.01 3.36
C ARG A 388 -27.10 19.82 4.20
N LEU A 389 -27.12 18.63 3.60
CA LEU A 389 -27.43 17.36 4.26
C LEU A 389 -26.26 16.82 5.11
N ARG A 390 -25.09 17.48 5.07
CA ARG A 390 -23.85 17.09 5.76
C ARG A 390 -23.44 15.64 5.48
N ARG A 391 -23.72 15.16 4.28
CA ARG A 391 -23.44 13.79 3.85
C ARG A 391 -22.91 13.79 2.41
N PRO A 392 -21.75 13.17 2.15
CA PRO A 392 -21.24 13.10 0.79
C PRO A 392 -22.13 12.22 -0.09
N GLY A 393 -22.22 12.56 -1.37
CA GLY A 393 -22.96 11.78 -2.37
C GLY A 393 -22.36 10.39 -2.62
N LEU A 394 -23.15 9.51 -3.26
CA LEU A 394 -22.82 8.11 -3.58
C LEU A 394 -21.72 7.93 -4.65
N SER A 395 -21.02 8.98 -5.01
CA SER A 395 -19.82 8.95 -5.86
C SER A 395 -18.54 9.19 -5.07
N CYS A 396 -18.62 9.45 -3.75
CA CYS A 396 -17.44 9.69 -2.93
C CYS A 396 -16.53 8.46 -2.88
N THR A 397 -15.28 8.64 -3.28
CA THR A 397 -14.25 7.60 -3.27
C THR A 397 -13.32 7.69 -2.07
N LEU A 398 -13.57 8.58 -1.09
CA LEU A 398 -12.64 8.82 0.01
C LEU A 398 -11.22 9.18 -0.46
N CYS A 399 -11.10 9.99 -1.52
CA CYS A 399 -9.80 10.42 -2.04
C CYS A 399 -9.10 11.49 -1.18
N GLY A 400 -9.84 12.17 -0.29
CA GLY A 400 -9.29 13.16 0.64
C GLY A 400 -8.97 14.53 0.05
N ASP A 401 -9.05 14.72 -1.27
CA ASP A 401 -8.73 16.00 -1.94
C ASP A 401 -9.53 17.20 -1.40
N CYS A 402 -10.71 16.94 -0.82
CA CYS A 402 -11.57 17.95 -0.22
C CYS A 402 -11.12 18.41 1.18
N ILE A 403 -10.46 17.52 1.95
CA ILE A 403 -10.11 17.74 3.36
C ILE A 403 -9.15 18.92 3.47
N SER A 404 -8.06 18.91 2.69
CA SER A 404 -7.04 19.95 2.70
C SER A 404 -7.47 21.31 2.15
N ARG A 405 -8.68 21.38 1.56
CA ARG A 405 -9.26 22.60 1.00
C ARG A 405 -10.25 23.27 1.93
N CYS A 406 -10.68 22.59 2.99
CA CYS A 406 -11.53 23.18 4.01
C CYS A 406 -10.70 24.10 4.91
N ARG A 407 -10.92 25.43 4.85
CA ARG A 407 -10.20 26.39 5.72
C ARG A 407 -10.55 26.22 7.20
N ASN A 408 -11.78 25.80 7.48
CA ASN A 408 -12.32 25.69 8.83
C ASN A 408 -12.16 24.28 9.41
N ASN A 409 -11.43 23.37 8.74
CA ASN A 409 -11.19 21.98 9.17
C ASN A 409 -12.47 21.19 9.54
N ARG A 410 -13.58 21.45 8.84
CA ARG A 410 -14.89 20.81 9.07
C ARG A 410 -15.10 19.51 8.28
N LEU A 411 -14.06 19.03 7.60
CA LEU A 411 -14.04 17.76 6.86
C LEU A 411 -12.91 16.89 7.39
N ALA A 412 -13.22 15.65 7.74
CA ALA A 412 -12.22 14.69 8.20
C ALA A 412 -12.61 13.25 7.83
N TYR A 413 -11.61 12.37 7.76
CA TYR A 413 -11.89 10.95 7.82
C TYR A 413 -12.41 10.57 9.20
N HIS A 414 -13.35 9.65 9.21
CA HIS A 414 -13.90 9.07 10.40
C HIS A 414 -13.76 7.55 10.30
N PHE A 415 -13.09 6.98 11.29
CA PHE A 415 -13.14 5.57 11.63
C PHE A 415 -13.87 5.44 12.97
N PRO A 416 -14.72 4.42 13.17
CA PRO A 416 -15.40 4.22 14.43
C PRO A 416 -14.41 4.22 15.59
N TRP A 417 -14.70 5.01 16.62
CA TRP A 417 -14.05 4.95 17.94
C TRP A 417 -12.62 5.53 17.94
N LEU A 418 -12.18 6.10 16.82
CA LEU A 418 -10.92 6.82 16.70
C LEU A 418 -11.15 8.34 16.63
N SER A 419 -10.19 9.11 17.14
CA SER A 419 -10.14 10.56 16.91
C SER A 419 -9.90 10.87 15.42
N GLY A 420 -10.15 12.12 15.00
CA GLY A 420 -9.90 12.53 13.61
C GLY A 420 -8.43 12.41 13.20
N THR A 421 -7.50 12.71 14.11
CA THR A 421 -6.05 12.56 13.88
C THR A 421 -5.65 11.09 13.76
N ALA A 422 -6.12 10.24 14.67
CA ALA A 422 -5.86 8.80 14.61
C ALA A 422 -6.47 8.15 13.36
N SER A 423 -7.69 8.57 12.97
CA SER A 423 -8.34 8.13 11.73
C SER A 423 -7.51 8.50 10.50
N TRP A 424 -6.98 9.72 10.43
CA TRP A 424 -6.08 10.14 9.36
C TRP A 424 -4.80 9.30 9.32
N SER A 425 -4.13 9.14 10.46
CA SER A 425 -2.90 8.34 10.57
C SER A 425 -3.10 6.89 10.14
N LEU A 426 -4.20 6.26 10.58
CA LEU A 426 -4.54 4.90 10.21
C LEU A 426 -4.84 4.80 8.70
N PHE A 427 -5.61 5.73 8.14
CA PHE A 427 -5.92 5.73 6.71
C PHE A 427 -4.65 5.86 5.85
N ILE A 428 -3.76 6.80 6.19
CA ILE A 428 -2.47 6.97 5.49
C ILE A 428 -1.61 5.71 5.62
N THR A 429 -1.59 5.08 6.79
CA THR A 429 -0.85 3.82 7.02
C THR A 429 -1.37 2.73 6.07
N LEU A 430 -2.67 2.46 6.08
CA LEU A 430 -3.29 1.41 5.25
C LEU A 430 -3.09 1.66 3.76
N ILE A 431 -3.37 2.88 3.28
CA ILE A 431 -3.18 3.23 1.87
C ILE A 431 -1.72 3.11 1.45
N THR A 432 -0.77 3.55 2.27
CA THR A 432 0.65 3.49 1.92
C THR A 432 1.15 2.06 1.85
N VAL A 433 0.76 1.22 2.82
CA VAL A 433 1.10 -0.21 2.82
C VAL A 433 0.48 -0.88 1.59
N LEU A 434 -0.84 -0.77 1.39
CA LEU A 434 -1.53 -1.39 0.25
C LEU A 434 -0.96 -0.94 -1.10
N HIS A 435 -0.72 0.36 -1.28
CA HIS A 435 -0.10 0.91 -2.49
C HIS A 435 1.28 0.29 -2.73
N THR A 436 2.08 0.15 -1.68
CA THR A 436 3.43 -0.42 -1.78
C THR A 436 3.38 -1.92 -2.07
N LEU A 437 2.47 -2.66 -1.43
CA LEU A 437 2.24 -4.08 -1.72
C LEU A 437 1.83 -4.27 -3.17
N PHE A 438 0.90 -3.45 -3.66
CA PHE A 438 0.45 -3.46 -5.05
C PHE A 438 1.62 -3.12 -5.96
N LEU A 439 2.39 -2.06 -5.69
CA LEU A 439 3.55 -1.73 -6.52
C LEU A 439 4.60 -2.86 -6.56
N ALA A 440 4.82 -3.56 -5.45
CA ALA A 440 5.79 -4.65 -5.36
C ALA A 440 5.33 -5.92 -6.12
N THR A 441 4.02 -6.17 -6.13
CA THR A 441 3.42 -7.45 -6.58
C THR A 441 2.57 -7.34 -7.85
N ALA A 442 2.12 -6.14 -8.24
CA ALA A 442 1.17 -5.94 -9.32
C ALA A 442 1.83 -6.22 -10.66
N ARG A 443 1.49 -7.38 -11.21
CA ARG A 443 1.85 -7.86 -12.55
C ARG A 443 0.69 -8.70 -13.09
N ILE A 444 0.68 -8.91 -14.40
CA ILE A 444 -0.37 -9.61 -15.17
C ILE A 444 0.07 -11.01 -15.50
#